data_AF-A0A2H5Q1X7-F1
#
_entry.id   AF-A0A2H5Q1X7-F1
#
_cell.length_a   1.000
_cell.length_b   1.000
_cell.length_c   1.000
_cell.angle_alpha   90.00
_cell.angle_beta   90.00
_cell.angle_gamma   90.00
#
_symmetry.space_group_name_H-M   'P 1'
#
loop_
_entity.id
_entity.type
_entity.pdbx_description
1 polymer ?
#
loop_
_entity_poly.entity_id
_entity_poly.type
_entity_poly.pdbx_seq_one_letter_code
_entity_poly.pdbx_strand_id
1 'polypeptide(L)'
;MILSHPAVGGFLTHCGWNSSLEGISAGVQMLTWPLFGDQFCNEKLIVEVLRIGVSVGVEVPLKFGEEEKIGVLVKKDDVETAINILMDDGEERDVRRKRAKEFEELAKRALEEGGSSYNNIQLFFQDIMQQPTSEVM
;
A
#
# COMPACT_ATOMS: atom_id res chain seq x y z
N MET A 1 4.14 6.32 14.05
CA MET A 1 4.53 4.92 13.74
C MET A 1 6.01 4.88 13.40
N ILE A 2 6.67 3.72 13.35
CA ILE A 2 8.07 3.63 12.89
C ILE A 2 8.22 4.29 11.51
N LEU A 3 7.26 4.05 10.60
CA LEU A 3 7.22 4.63 9.25
C LEU A 3 7.18 6.16 9.22
N SER A 4 6.75 6.82 10.29
CA SER A 4 6.70 8.28 10.38
C SER A 4 8.08 8.90 10.70
N HIS A 5 9.09 8.08 11.01
CA HIS A 5 10.40 8.57 11.37
C HIS A 5 11.19 8.99 10.11
N PRO A 6 11.81 10.19 10.08
CA PRO A 6 12.49 10.70 8.88
C PRO A 6 13.64 9.83 8.34
N ALA A 7 14.22 8.98 9.19
CA ALA A 7 15.27 8.04 8.79
C ALA A 7 14.75 6.81 8.02
N VAL A 8 13.44 6.58 7.95
CA VAL A 8 12.87 5.47 7.18
C VAL A 8 12.84 5.83 5.70
N GLY A 9 13.62 5.11 4.90
CA GLY A 9 13.68 5.29 3.44
C GLY A 9 12.78 4.34 2.65
N GLY A 10 12.38 3.21 3.25
CA GLY A 10 11.62 2.16 2.58
C GLY A 10 10.90 1.22 3.54
N PHE A 11 9.85 0.57 3.04
CA PHE A 11 9.01 -0.36 3.78
C PHE A 11 8.78 -1.66 2.99
N LEU A 12 9.33 -2.77 3.48
CA LEU A 12 9.01 -4.09 2.94
C LEU A 12 7.66 -4.56 3.48
N THR A 13 6.73 -4.85 2.58
CA THR A 13 5.36 -5.23 2.94
C THR A 13 4.83 -6.37 2.09
N HIS A 14 3.98 -7.18 2.70
CA HIS A 14 3.22 -8.21 1.99
C HIS A 14 2.06 -7.67 1.15
N CYS A 15 1.90 -6.34 1.05
CA CYS A 15 0.86 -5.67 0.26
C CYS A 15 -0.58 -5.87 0.76
N GLY A 16 -0.77 -6.33 2.00
CA GLY A 16 -2.08 -6.26 2.64
C GLY A 16 -2.53 -4.80 2.75
N TRP A 17 -3.82 -4.54 2.50
CA TRP A 17 -4.32 -3.18 2.29
C TRP A 17 -4.05 -2.22 3.46
N ASN A 18 -4.10 -2.70 4.71
CA ASN A 18 -3.78 -1.89 5.88
C ASN A 18 -2.32 -1.42 5.86
N SER A 19 -1.36 -2.32 5.62
CA SER A 19 0.05 -1.95 5.53
C SER A 19 0.31 -1.03 4.33
N SER A 20 -0.37 -1.26 3.21
CA SER A 20 -0.30 -0.37 2.04
C SER A 20 -0.77 1.04 2.39
N LEU A 21 -1.88 1.18 3.13
CA LEU A 21 -2.38 2.47 3.61
C LEU A 21 -1.42 3.13 4.61
N GLU A 22 -0.79 2.37 5.50
CA GLU A 22 0.24 2.91 6.42
C GLU A 22 1.44 3.46 5.66
N GLY A 23 1.93 2.74 4.63
CA GLY A 23 3.02 3.19 3.77
C GLY A 23 2.68 4.46 2.98
N ILE A 24 1.48 4.48 2.38
CA ILE A 24 0.93 5.65 1.65
C ILE A 24 0.80 6.85 2.59
N SER A 25 0.20 6.67 3.76
CA SER A 25 -0.08 7.75 4.72
C SER A 25 1.18 8.28 5.40
N ALA A 26 2.28 7.53 5.41
CA ALA A 26 3.59 7.98 5.88
C ALA A 26 4.47 8.54 4.76
N GLY A 27 4.04 8.44 3.51
CA GLY A 27 4.80 8.85 2.34
C GLY A 27 6.13 8.10 2.19
N VAL A 28 6.11 6.79 2.43
CA VAL A 28 7.27 5.89 2.36
C VAL A 28 7.15 4.98 1.14
N GLN A 29 8.26 4.81 0.42
CA GLN A 29 8.31 3.90 -0.73
C GLN A 29 8.23 2.44 -0.27
N MET A 30 7.64 1.56 -1.08
CA MET A 30 7.38 0.17 -0.66
C MET A 30 8.15 -0.87 -1.49
N LEU A 31 8.73 -1.85 -0.81
CA LEU A 31 9.11 -3.13 -1.43
C LEU A 31 7.94 -4.09 -1.29
N THR A 32 7.47 -4.62 -2.41
CA THR A 32 6.27 -5.47 -2.44
C THR A 32 6.65 -6.94 -2.44
N TRP A 33 6.12 -7.70 -1.47
CA TRP A 33 6.30 -9.15 -1.32
C TRP A 33 4.93 -9.83 -1.10
N PRO A 34 4.03 -9.82 -2.10
CA PRO A 34 2.70 -10.39 -1.93
C PRO A 34 2.78 -11.89 -1.58
N LEU A 35 1.86 -12.34 -0.73
CA LEU A 35 1.78 -13.73 -0.28
C LEU A 35 0.51 -14.38 -0.82
N PHE A 36 -0.67 -13.80 -0.63
CA PHE A 36 -1.95 -14.40 -1.03
C PHE A 36 -3.08 -13.36 -1.16
N GLY A 37 -4.28 -13.82 -1.53
CA GLY A 37 -5.48 -12.97 -1.56
C GLY A 37 -5.37 -11.81 -2.57
N ASP A 38 -5.83 -10.63 -2.16
CA ASP A 38 -5.82 -9.41 -2.97
C ASP A 38 -4.44 -8.73 -3.06
N GLN A 39 -3.43 -9.26 -2.36
CA GLN A 39 -2.11 -8.63 -2.24
C GLN A 39 -1.40 -8.44 -3.59
N PHE A 40 -1.61 -9.34 -4.54
CA PHE A 40 -1.05 -9.20 -5.90
C PHE A 40 -1.71 -8.05 -6.67
N CYS A 41 -3.02 -7.81 -6.47
CA CYS A 41 -3.69 -6.65 -7.03
C CYS A 41 -3.17 -5.36 -6.39
N ASN A 42 -2.97 -5.38 -5.07
CA ASN A 42 -2.42 -4.24 -4.33
C ASN A 42 -0.97 -3.95 -4.74
N GLU A 43 -0.14 -4.97 -4.99
CA GLU A 43 1.19 -4.79 -5.58
C GLU A 43 1.12 -4.07 -6.91
N LYS A 44 0.25 -4.50 -7.84
CA LYS A 44 0.08 -3.85 -9.14
C LYS A 44 -0.34 -2.38 -8.99
N LEU A 45 -1.25 -2.08 -8.08
CA LEU A 45 -1.62 -0.71 -7.74
C LEU A 45 -0.39 0.08 -7.24
N ILE A 46 0.39 -0.46 -6.31
CA ILE A 46 1.57 0.22 -5.72
C ILE A 46 2.67 0.47 -6.76
N VAL A 47 3.01 -0.55 -7.54
CA VAL A 47 4.17 -0.54 -8.45
C VAL A 47 3.83 0.15 -9.78
N GLU A 48 2.71 -0.17 -10.40
CA GLU A 48 2.43 0.25 -11.78
C GLU A 48 1.61 1.54 -11.86
N VAL A 49 0.64 1.71 -10.95
CA VAL A 49 -0.31 2.83 -10.99
C VAL A 49 0.17 3.99 -10.11
N LEU A 50 0.36 3.73 -8.82
CA LEU A 50 0.85 4.73 -7.87
C LEU A 50 2.33 5.03 -8.13
N ARG A 51 3.11 4.05 -8.61
CA ARG A 51 4.56 4.14 -8.86
C ARG A 51 5.31 4.61 -7.62
N ILE A 52 5.00 3.98 -6.48
CA ILE A 52 5.61 4.27 -5.18
C ILE A 52 6.32 3.03 -4.59
N GLY A 53 6.48 1.96 -5.36
CA GLY A 53 7.19 0.76 -4.90
C GLY A 53 7.96 0.03 -5.99
N VAL A 54 8.69 -1.01 -5.57
CA VAL A 54 9.37 -1.96 -6.46
C VAL A 54 9.09 -3.38 -5.96
N SER A 55 8.87 -4.30 -6.90
CA SER A 55 8.58 -5.69 -6.60
C SER A 55 9.84 -6.50 -6.35
N VAL A 56 9.77 -7.41 -5.38
CA VAL A 56 10.79 -8.43 -5.14
C VAL A 56 10.63 -9.64 -6.08
N GLY A 57 9.55 -9.69 -6.87
CA GLY A 57 9.37 -10.70 -7.92
C GLY A 57 8.59 -11.95 -7.51
N VAL A 58 7.68 -11.86 -6.52
CA VAL A 58 6.77 -12.99 -6.22
C VAL A 58 5.65 -13.02 -7.26
N GLU A 59 5.55 -14.09 -8.04
CA GLU A 59 4.55 -14.21 -9.12
C GLU A 59 3.41 -15.19 -8.79
N VAL A 60 3.60 -16.08 -7.80
CA VAL A 60 2.65 -17.15 -7.49
C VAL A 60 2.11 -16.99 -6.07
N PRO A 61 0.77 -16.97 -5.88
CA PRO A 61 0.18 -16.95 -4.55
C PRO A 61 0.52 -18.19 -3.73
N LEU A 62 0.88 -17.96 -2.47
CA LEU A 62 0.95 -19.00 -1.46
C LEU A 62 -0.43 -19.60 -1.20
N LYS A 63 -0.49 -20.93 -1.27
CA LYS A 63 -1.63 -21.70 -0.81
C LYS A 63 -1.27 -22.29 0.55
N PHE A 64 -2.10 -22.00 1.55
CA PHE A 64 -1.91 -22.53 2.90
C PHE A 64 -1.82 -24.07 2.87
N GLY A 65 -0.75 -24.61 3.45
CA GLY A 65 -0.46 -26.05 3.48
C GLY A 65 0.24 -26.59 2.23
N GLU A 66 0.57 -25.75 1.23
CA GLU A 66 1.35 -26.12 0.05
C GLU A 66 2.68 -25.35 -0.05
N GLU A 67 3.17 -24.81 1.07
CA GLU A 67 4.38 -23.98 1.13
C GLU A 67 5.60 -24.73 0.57
N GLU A 68 5.75 -26.00 0.92
CA GLU A 68 6.85 -26.85 0.42
C GLU A 68 6.76 -27.15 -1.08
N LYS A 69 5.56 -27.13 -1.68
CA LYS A 69 5.36 -27.40 -3.11
C LYS A 69 5.72 -26.22 -4.00
N ILE A 70 5.50 -25.01 -3.51
CA ILE A 70 5.79 -23.76 -4.24
C ILE A 70 7.31 -23.55 -4.31
N GLY A 71 8.02 -23.96 -3.26
CA GLY A 71 9.48 -23.83 -3.20
C GLY A 71 9.94 -22.38 -3.12
N VAL A 72 11.20 -22.13 -3.47
CA VAL A 72 11.80 -20.80 -3.42
C VAL A 72 11.49 -20.04 -4.71
N LEU A 73 10.68 -18.99 -4.61
CA LEU A 73 10.34 -18.12 -5.74
C LEU A 73 11.31 -16.95 -5.91
N VAL A 74 11.83 -16.41 -4.81
CA VAL A 74 12.68 -15.22 -4.78
C VAL A 74 14.00 -15.59 -4.13
N LYS A 75 15.12 -15.34 -4.82
CA LYS A 75 16.47 -15.62 -4.32
C LYS A 75 17.03 -14.39 -3.61
N LYS A 76 18.13 -14.60 -2.88
CA LYS A 76 18.87 -13.53 -2.22
C LYS A 76 19.21 -12.37 -3.18
N ASP A 77 19.68 -12.69 -4.38
CA ASP A 77 20.12 -11.69 -5.36
C ASP A 77 18.95 -10.84 -5.89
N ASP A 78 17.75 -11.42 -5.98
CA ASP A 78 16.53 -10.70 -6.36
C ASP A 78 16.15 -9.70 -5.27
N VAL A 79 16.23 -10.11 -4.00
CA VAL A 79 15.97 -9.22 -2.84
C VAL A 79 17.00 -8.08 -2.78
N GLU A 80 18.28 -8.40 -2.95
CA GLU A 80 19.36 -7.41 -2.95
C GLU A 80 19.18 -6.39 -4.08
N THR A 81 18.85 -6.86 -5.28
CA THR A 81 18.56 -6.01 -6.44
C THR A 81 17.37 -5.09 -6.16
N ALA A 82 16.27 -5.62 -5.62
CA ALA A 82 15.08 -4.83 -5.31
C ALA A 82 15.36 -3.76 -4.23
N ILE A 83 16.12 -4.11 -3.19
CA ILE A 83 16.56 -3.15 -2.16
C ILE A 83 17.41 -2.03 -2.78
N ASN A 84 18.37 -2.39 -3.63
CA ASN A 84 19.22 -1.41 -4.29
C ASN A 84 18.40 -0.46 -5.18
N ILE A 85 17.45 -0.95 -5.97
CA ILE A 85 16.56 -0.11 -6.79
C ILE A 85 15.65 0.80 -5.94
N LEU A 86 15.21 0.34 -4.77
CA LEU A 86 14.39 1.15 -3.88
C LEU A 86 15.22 2.28 -3.23
N MET A 87 16.46 1.99 -2.88
CA MET A 87 17.30 2.80 -1.99
C MET A 87 18.44 3.54 -2.69
N ASP A 88 18.64 3.34 -3.99
CA ASP A 88 19.70 4.02 -4.75
C ASP A 88 19.60 5.55 -4.70
N ASP A 89 20.68 6.19 -5.15
CA ASP A 89 20.75 7.64 -5.33
C ASP A 89 20.38 8.03 -6.77
N GLY A 90 19.50 7.26 -7.41
CA GLY A 90 19.06 7.44 -8.79
C GLY A 90 17.83 8.33 -8.95
N GLU A 91 17.65 8.87 -10.16
CA GLU A 91 16.51 9.74 -10.50
C GLU A 91 15.16 9.01 -10.31
N GLU A 92 15.07 7.73 -10.67
CA GLU A 92 13.86 6.92 -10.52
C GLU A 92 13.43 6.79 -9.04
N ARG A 93 14.40 6.64 -8.12
CA ARG A 93 14.12 6.63 -6.67
C ARG A 93 13.63 7.98 -6.19
N ASP A 94 14.21 9.08 -6.65
CA ASP A 94 13.76 10.41 -6.26
C ASP A 94 12.34 10.72 -6.77
N VAL A 95 12.02 10.31 -8.00
CA VAL A 95 10.66 10.38 -8.56
C VAL A 95 9.68 9.57 -7.71
N ARG A 96 10.03 8.32 -7.36
CA ARG A 96 9.20 7.43 -6.54
C ARG A 96 8.97 8.01 -5.14
N ARG A 97 10.02 8.53 -4.50
CA ARG A 97 9.94 9.18 -3.18
C ARG A 97 9.09 10.43 -3.21
N LYS A 98 9.22 11.27 -4.24
CA LYS A 98 8.37 12.45 -4.43
C LYS A 98 6.90 12.06 -4.56
N ARG A 99 6.58 11.06 -5.39
CA ARG A 99 5.21 10.55 -5.53
C ARG A 99 4.65 10.02 -4.21
N ALA A 100 5.45 9.29 -3.43
CA ALA A 100 5.02 8.82 -2.11
C ALA A 100 4.63 10.00 -1.19
N LYS A 101 5.41 11.09 -1.18
CA LYS A 101 5.07 12.31 -0.45
C LYS A 101 3.83 13.03 -0.98
N GLU A 102 3.61 13.04 -2.29
CA GLU A 102 2.38 13.59 -2.87
C GLU A 102 1.13 12.80 -2.40
N PHE A 103 1.22 11.47 -2.32
CA PHE A 103 0.13 10.63 -1.81
C PHE A 103 -0.09 10.76 -0.29
N GLU A 104 0.95 10.98 0.50
CA GLU A 104 0.82 11.32 1.94
C GLU A 104 -0.06 12.57 2.11
N GLU A 105 0.24 13.65 1.38
CA GLU A 105 -0.53 14.90 1.44
C GLU A 105 -1.96 14.74 0.91
N LEU A 106 -2.17 13.92 -0.12
CA LEU A 106 -3.51 13.58 -0.61
C LEU A 106 -4.32 12.79 0.42
N ALA A 107 -3.71 11.79 1.05
CA ALA A 107 -4.36 10.98 2.08
C ALA A 107 -4.79 11.84 3.28
N LYS A 108 -3.92 12.76 3.72
CA LYS A 108 -4.24 13.72 4.78
C LYS A 108 -5.41 14.63 4.39
N ARG A 109 -5.34 15.28 3.22
CA ARG A 109 -6.40 16.18 2.73
C ARG A 109 -7.75 15.48 2.52
N ALA A 110 -7.75 14.20 2.17
CA ALA A 110 -9.00 13.44 2.02
C ALA A 110 -9.78 13.30 3.34
N LEU A 111 -9.09 13.32 4.48
CA LEU A 111 -9.66 13.14 5.81
C LEU A 111 -9.96 14.46 6.54
N GLU A 112 -9.35 15.56 6.13
CA GLU A 112 -9.62 16.91 6.67
C GLU A 112 -11.07 17.34 6.40
N GLU A 113 -11.58 18.30 7.18
CA GLU A 113 -12.93 18.85 6.99
C GLU A 113 -13.11 19.39 5.57
N GLY A 114 -14.18 18.96 4.90
CA GLY A 114 -14.43 19.26 3.48
C GLY A 114 -13.68 18.35 2.49
N GLY A 115 -12.81 17.46 2.98
CA GLY A 115 -12.12 16.44 2.20
C GLY A 115 -13.04 15.34 1.66
N SER A 116 -12.57 14.59 0.67
CA SER A 116 -13.41 13.60 -0.04
C SER A 116 -13.91 12.47 0.86
N SER A 117 -13.03 11.88 1.69
CA SER A 117 -13.39 10.79 2.60
C SER A 117 -14.24 11.31 3.76
N TYR A 118 -13.92 12.51 4.26
CA TYR A 118 -14.74 13.20 5.27
C TYR A 118 -16.17 13.39 4.77
N ASN A 119 -16.35 13.97 3.58
CA ASN A 119 -17.66 14.21 2.98
C ASN A 119 -18.41 12.91 2.71
N ASN A 120 -17.74 11.86 2.24
CA ASN A 120 -18.38 10.56 2.00
C ASN A 120 -18.94 9.95 3.28
N ILE A 121 -18.23 10.05 4.40
CA ILE A 121 -18.73 9.59 5.70
C ILE A 121 -19.92 10.44 6.17
N GLN A 122 -19.89 11.76 5.97
CA GLN A 122 -21.04 12.62 6.29
C GLN A 122 -22.28 12.27 5.47
N LEU A 123 -22.12 12.04 4.16
CA LEU A 123 -23.21 11.61 3.28
C LEU A 123 -23.77 10.26 3.71
N PHE A 124 -22.90 9.32 4.09
CA PHE A 124 -23.33 8.03 4.62
C PHE A 124 -24.16 8.17 5.90
N PHE A 125 -23.75 9.02 6.85
CA PHE A 125 -24.56 9.28 8.05
C PHE A 125 -25.90 9.93 7.72
N GLN A 126 -25.93 10.88 6.78
CA GLN A 126 -27.17 11.52 6.35
C GLN A 126 -28.14 10.50 5.73
N ASP A 127 -27.64 9.58 4.92
CA ASP A 127 -28.45 8.52 4.32
C ASP A 127 -29.07 7.62 5.38
N ILE A 128 -28.27 7.13 6.34
CA ILE A 128 -28.77 6.30 7.45
C ILE A 128 -29.83 7.04 8.28
N MET A 129 -29.61 8.31 8.59
CA MET A 129 -30.56 9.11 9.39
C MET A 129 -31.87 9.40 8.65
N GLN A 130 -31.87 9.34 7.32
CA GLN A 130 -33.06 9.56 6.50
C GLN A 130 -33.83 8.26 6.18
N GLN A 131 -33.29 7.10 6.55
CA GLN A 131 -34.02 5.85 6.41
C GLN A 131 -35.20 5.83 7.39
N PRO A 132 -36.45 5.65 6.91
CA PRO A 132 -37.57 5.50 7.80
C PRO A 132 -37.33 4.26 8.67
N THR A 133 -37.52 4.40 9.98
CA THR A 133 -37.56 3.27 10.89
C THR A 133 -38.59 2.31 10.32
N SER A 134 -38.15 1.19 9.76
CA SER A 134 -39.07 0.13 9.37
C SER A 134 -39.68 -0.33 10.68
N GLU A 135 -40.93 0.09 10.94
CA GLU A 135 -41.73 -0.49 12.01
C GLU A 135 -41.79 -1.99 11.72
N VAL A 136 -41.04 -2.75 12.52
CA VAL A 136 -41.17 -4.20 12.57
C VAL A 136 -42.56 -4.45 13.13
N MET A 137 -43.53 -4.72 12.24
CA MET A 137 -44.79 -5.39 12.59
C MET A 137 -44.53 -6.82 13.04
#